data_AF-I0SZ13-F1
#
_entry.id   AF-I0SZ13-F1
#
_cell.length_a   1.000
_cell.length_b   1.000
_cell.length_c   1.000
_cell.angle_alpha   90.00
_cell.angle_beta   90.00
_cell.angle_gamma   90.00
#
_symmetry.space_group_name_H-M   'P 1'
#
loop_
_entity.id
_entity.type
_entity.pdbx_description
1 polymer ?
#
loop_
_entity_poly.entity_id
_entity_poly.type
_entity_poly.pdbx_seq_one_letter_code
_entity_poly.pdbx_strand_id
1 'polypeptide(L)'
;RIIPLKGQNGLNQIGTDIKPLVSKEVVHKFLGQPIKAYGKGLDGKPYDTSDGYIFSKDSIDSVDKSGVIAKHGEHFHYMGYGELEQFELDEVAKWIQETGKNPDDIVSLVHSDEKERPKFDYKKVTNKVSRNSKVGYIINEGGKDYFYSREELDLTQIAFSEQELMLKDKDNYRYDIVETEIKPRLAVDVSSLPMHAANTTYDTGTSFIIPHIDHIHVVPYSWLNSEQIATIKYVMQHPDVRPEVWSKPGHDDAGSVIANVTPLEKRSGMQNWQIIHSAEEVQKALKEGKFATPDGYIFDPQDVLAKGTYIWADKSFSIPKASGGSLRSITQSDLSEKEWKQAQELIAKRNEVKEATNASSDSHLVSSDKKSETKKDATDSNKVDEQPKDNKSQNEADATSSNPSVEKVGEKEKSHTENKEDDYDEIPDYGLDKDTLKNHINQIAQIAQIDSKYLIFSSEGVQFYNKNGDLVTYDIKTLKQIKP
;
A
#
# COMPACT_ATOMS: atom_id res chain seq x y z
N ARG A 1 5.95 -82.41 -17.38
CA ARG A 1 5.03 -81.59 -18.21
C ARG A 1 4.67 -80.35 -17.40
N ILE A 2 5.24 -79.20 -17.78
CA ILE A 2 4.64 -77.85 -17.92
C ILE A 2 3.67 -77.32 -16.82
N ILE A 3 3.98 -76.09 -16.38
CA ILE A 3 3.36 -75.13 -15.44
C ILE A 3 1.92 -74.72 -15.88
N PRO A 4 1.02 -74.22 -15.00
CA PRO A 4 0.90 -72.75 -14.79
C PRO A 4 0.57 -72.26 -13.36
N LEU A 5 0.87 -70.97 -13.16
CA LEU A 5 0.70 -70.07 -12.01
C LEU A 5 -0.77 -69.72 -11.69
N LYS A 6 -1.06 -69.27 -10.45
CA LYS A 6 -1.33 -67.85 -10.05
C LYS A 6 -2.21 -67.77 -8.78
N GLY A 7 -1.85 -66.89 -7.83
CA GLY A 7 -2.84 -66.13 -7.04
C GLY A 7 -2.93 -66.35 -5.52
N GLN A 8 -2.39 -65.38 -4.79
CA GLN A 8 -2.96 -64.70 -3.61
C GLN A 8 -3.04 -65.37 -2.21
N ASN A 9 -2.48 -64.59 -1.27
CA ASN A 9 -2.93 -64.28 0.09
C ASN A 9 -2.32 -65.04 1.28
N GLY A 10 -1.61 -64.26 2.11
CA GLY A 10 -1.58 -64.45 3.57
C GLY A 10 -0.20 -64.71 4.17
N LEU A 11 0.60 -63.67 4.38
CA LEU A 11 1.71 -63.73 5.35
C LEU A 11 1.65 -62.54 6.31
N ASN A 12 1.00 -62.80 7.43
CA ASN A 12 1.47 -62.62 8.80
C ASN A 12 2.39 -61.44 9.12
N GLN A 13 1.77 -60.51 9.88
CA GLN A 13 2.30 -59.70 10.98
C GLN A 13 3.77 -59.92 11.35
N ILE A 14 4.60 -58.93 11.01
CA ILE A 14 5.80 -58.60 11.78
C ILE A 14 5.39 -57.41 12.67
N GLY A 15 5.21 -57.68 13.96
CA GLY A 15 4.99 -56.64 14.95
C GLY A 15 6.24 -55.80 15.10
N THR A 16 6.23 -54.60 14.52
CA THR A 16 7.21 -53.56 14.84
C THR A 16 6.67 -52.78 16.02
N ASP A 17 7.11 -53.12 17.24
CA ASP A 17 7.07 -52.24 18.40
C ASP A 17 7.99 -51.04 18.11
N ILE A 18 7.52 -50.11 17.29
CA ILE A 18 8.11 -48.79 17.19
C ILE A 18 7.59 -48.02 18.40
N LYS A 19 8.36 -48.07 19.50
CA LYS A 19 8.24 -47.02 20.53
C LYS A 19 8.36 -45.68 19.81
N PRO A 20 7.44 -44.73 20.01
CA PRO A 20 7.57 -43.42 19.40
C PRO A 20 8.91 -42.85 19.84
N LEU A 21 9.76 -42.55 18.86
CA LEU A 21 11.00 -41.83 19.06
C LEU A 21 10.60 -40.50 19.71
N VAL A 22 10.84 -40.36 21.02
CA VAL A 22 10.64 -39.08 21.71
C VAL A 22 11.47 -38.07 20.91
N SER A 23 10.81 -37.15 20.21
CA SER A 23 11.51 -36.16 19.40
C SER A 23 12.40 -35.38 20.36
N LYS A 24 13.73 -35.54 20.25
CA LYS A 24 14.65 -34.74 21.06
C LYS A 24 14.42 -33.28 20.71
N GLU A 25 14.09 -32.48 21.72
CA GLU A 25 13.97 -31.05 21.55
C GLU A 25 15.32 -30.48 21.10
N VAL A 26 15.31 -29.73 19.99
CA VAL A 26 16.50 -29.02 19.50
C VAL A 26 16.59 -27.70 20.26
N VAL A 27 17.76 -27.46 20.84
CA VAL A 27 18.05 -26.25 21.63
C VAL A 27 19.31 -25.61 21.05
N HIS A 28 19.16 -24.39 20.54
CA HIS A 28 20.24 -23.53 20.08
C HIS A 28 20.82 -22.71 21.24
N LYS A 29 21.96 -22.07 20.99
CA LYS A 29 22.62 -21.17 21.93
C LYS A 29 22.70 -19.78 21.32
N PHE A 30 22.17 -18.77 21.99
CA PHE A 30 22.19 -17.39 21.53
C PHE A 30 22.59 -16.47 22.68
N LEU A 31 23.65 -15.67 22.49
CA LEU A 31 24.24 -14.80 23.52
C LEU A 31 24.45 -15.48 24.90
N GLY A 32 24.80 -16.77 24.87
CA GLY A 32 25.01 -17.57 26.10
C GLY A 32 23.75 -18.19 26.69
N GLN A 33 22.56 -17.82 26.21
CA GLN A 33 21.26 -18.36 26.64
C GLN A 33 20.81 -19.52 25.74
N PRO A 34 20.13 -20.53 26.30
CA PRO A 34 19.52 -21.59 25.50
C PRO A 34 18.20 -21.09 24.87
N ILE A 35 18.02 -21.36 23.58
CA ILE A 35 16.83 -21.04 22.78
C ILE A 35 16.24 -22.34 22.25
N LYS A 36 14.95 -22.57 22.50
CA LYS A 36 14.26 -23.76 22.00
C LYS A 36 13.81 -23.54 20.55
N ALA A 37 14.22 -24.43 19.66
CA ALA A 37 13.90 -24.32 18.24
C ALA A 37 12.45 -24.74 17.91
N TYR A 38 11.85 -24.05 16.95
CA TYR A 38 10.52 -24.32 16.39
C TYR A 38 10.39 -23.76 14.98
N GLY A 39 9.31 -24.14 14.29
CA GLY A 39 9.06 -23.63 12.93
C GLY A 39 10.23 -23.91 11.99
N LYS A 40 10.73 -22.86 11.35
CA LYS A 40 11.81 -22.91 10.35
C LYS A 40 13.19 -23.24 10.94
N GLY A 41 13.44 -22.97 12.22
CA GLY A 41 14.70 -23.29 12.90
C GLY A 41 14.93 -24.79 13.17
N LEU A 42 14.18 -25.65 12.49
CA LEU A 42 14.27 -27.11 12.59
C LEU A 42 14.48 -27.77 11.22
N ASP A 43 14.54 -27.01 10.13
CA ASP A 43 14.55 -27.54 8.77
C ASP A 43 15.95 -27.57 8.12
N GLY A 44 16.95 -26.98 8.79
CA GLY A 44 18.34 -26.92 8.36
C GLY A 44 18.60 -25.96 7.19
N LYS A 45 17.67 -25.04 6.91
CA LYS A 45 17.77 -24.08 5.80
C LYS A 45 17.78 -22.64 6.31
N PRO A 46 18.27 -21.68 5.50
CA PRO A 46 18.10 -20.27 5.80
C PRO A 46 16.61 -19.92 5.92
N TYR A 47 16.26 -19.09 6.90
CA TYR A 47 14.92 -18.57 7.06
C TYR A 47 14.51 -17.82 5.80
N ASP A 48 13.40 -18.24 5.22
CA ASP A 48 12.77 -17.62 4.06
C ASP A 48 11.31 -17.26 4.35
N THR A 49 10.64 -16.57 3.43
CA THR A 49 9.21 -16.28 3.52
C THR A 49 8.53 -16.50 2.18
N SER A 50 7.21 -16.69 2.21
CA SER A 50 6.39 -16.81 1.01
C SER A 50 6.36 -15.57 0.11
N ASP A 51 6.81 -14.40 0.58
CA ASP A 51 6.95 -13.18 -0.22
C ASP A 51 8.36 -12.98 -0.80
N GLY A 52 9.29 -13.92 -0.56
CA GLY A 52 10.62 -13.96 -1.18
C GLY A 52 11.73 -13.39 -0.31
N TYR A 53 11.47 -12.98 0.93
CA TYR A 53 12.54 -12.66 1.87
C TYR A 53 13.39 -13.92 2.15
N ILE A 54 14.70 -13.72 2.21
CA ILE A 54 15.67 -14.70 2.69
C ILE A 54 16.54 -13.97 3.72
N PHE A 55 16.75 -14.59 4.88
CA PHE A 55 17.53 -14.00 5.96
C PHE A 55 18.93 -13.59 5.51
N SER A 56 19.32 -12.39 5.95
CA SER A 56 20.67 -11.87 5.84
C SER A 56 20.99 -11.06 7.09
N LYS A 57 22.26 -11.05 7.52
CA LYS A 57 22.70 -10.17 8.60
C LYS A 57 22.46 -8.70 8.26
N ASP A 58 22.62 -8.32 6.99
CA ASP A 58 22.53 -6.93 6.54
C ASP A 58 21.09 -6.40 6.50
N SER A 59 20.09 -7.29 6.49
CA SER A 59 18.69 -6.88 6.57
C SER A 59 18.25 -6.57 8.00
N ILE A 60 19.02 -6.94 9.03
CA ILE A 60 18.63 -6.72 10.43
C ILE A 60 18.56 -5.22 10.73
N ASP A 61 17.38 -4.78 11.18
CA ASP A 61 17.15 -3.40 11.62
C ASP A 61 17.24 -3.24 13.13
N SER A 62 16.60 -4.17 13.84
CA SER A 62 16.50 -4.21 15.30
C SER A 62 16.27 -5.63 15.80
N VAL A 63 16.49 -5.81 17.10
CA VAL A 63 16.21 -7.05 17.83
C VAL A 63 15.45 -6.69 19.09
N ASP A 64 14.58 -7.60 19.55
CA ASP A 64 13.88 -7.46 20.81
C ASP A 64 14.15 -8.67 21.73
N LYS A 65 13.39 -8.79 22.82
CA LYS A 65 13.55 -9.88 23.77
C LYS A 65 13.32 -11.29 23.20
N SER A 66 12.65 -11.44 22.06
CA SER A 66 12.17 -12.72 21.56
C SER A 66 12.47 -12.96 20.08
N GLY A 67 12.95 -11.97 19.35
CA GLY A 67 13.25 -12.12 17.93
C GLY A 67 14.01 -10.98 17.28
N VAL A 68 13.99 -11.02 15.96
CA VAL A 68 14.74 -10.16 15.05
C VAL A 68 13.77 -9.49 14.10
N ILE A 69 13.90 -8.18 13.93
CA ILE A 69 13.15 -7.39 12.94
C ILE A 69 14.09 -7.07 11.78
N ALA A 70 13.70 -7.46 10.57
CA ALA A 70 14.52 -7.32 9.38
C ALA A 70 13.79 -6.61 8.24
N LYS A 71 14.51 -5.76 7.51
CA LYS A 71 14.02 -5.01 6.34
C LYS A 71 13.93 -5.92 5.14
N HIS A 72 12.83 -5.79 4.40
CA HIS A 72 12.63 -6.37 3.09
C HIS A 72 11.93 -5.33 2.22
N GLY A 73 12.69 -4.69 1.31
CA GLY A 73 12.14 -3.61 0.48
C GLY A 73 11.58 -2.46 1.34
N GLU A 74 10.27 -2.24 1.22
CA GLU A 74 9.54 -1.16 1.92
C GLU A 74 8.83 -1.62 3.21
N HIS A 75 9.02 -2.88 3.63
CA HIS A 75 8.41 -3.43 4.85
C HIS A 75 9.41 -4.18 5.74
N PHE A 76 8.92 -4.64 6.88
CA PHE A 76 9.69 -5.44 7.82
C PHE A 76 9.07 -6.80 8.04
N HIS A 77 9.94 -7.79 8.22
CA HIS A 77 9.62 -9.08 8.80
C HIS A 77 10.05 -9.14 10.26
N TYR A 78 9.37 -10.01 11.00
CA TYR A 78 9.85 -10.47 12.30
C TYR A 78 10.08 -11.97 12.25
N MET A 79 11.19 -12.41 12.83
CA MET A 79 11.51 -13.81 13.06
C MET A 79 11.76 -14.03 14.55
N GLY A 80 11.05 -14.96 15.17
CA GLY A 80 11.37 -15.37 16.54
C GLY A 80 12.73 -16.06 16.60
N TYR A 81 13.48 -15.92 17.69
CA TYR A 81 14.81 -16.55 17.79
C TYR A 81 14.77 -18.08 17.65
N GLY A 82 13.67 -18.73 18.03
CA GLY A 82 13.54 -20.17 17.84
C GLY A 82 13.17 -20.58 16.41
N GLU A 83 12.81 -19.64 15.53
CA GLU A 83 12.60 -19.88 14.10
C GLU A 83 13.90 -19.79 13.29
N LEU A 84 14.99 -19.37 13.91
CA LEU A 84 16.30 -19.24 13.28
C LEU A 84 17.17 -20.45 13.58
N GLU A 85 17.94 -20.87 12.58
CA GLU A 85 18.97 -21.89 12.74
C GLU A 85 20.17 -21.34 13.52
N GLN A 86 21.01 -22.23 14.07
CA GLN A 86 22.17 -21.80 14.88
C GLN A 86 23.10 -20.84 14.13
N PHE A 87 23.33 -21.08 12.84
CA PHE A 87 24.22 -20.22 12.03
C PHE A 87 23.63 -18.82 11.81
N GLU A 88 22.30 -18.67 11.80
CA GLU A 88 21.63 -17.37 11.69
C GLU A 88 21.67 -16.63 13.02
N LEU A 89 21.44 -17.35 14.12
CA LEU A 89 21.59 -16.81 15.48
C LEU A 89 23.02 -16.30 15.72
N ASP A 90 24.04 -16.98 15.19
CA ASP A 90 25.43 -16.53 15.26
C ASP A 90 25.65 -15.22 14.47
N GLU A 91 25.03 -15.07 13.29
CA GLU A 91 25.07 -13.81 12.51
C GLU A 91 24.30 -12.68 13.20
N VAL A 92 23.17 -12.96 13.84
CA VAL A 92 22.44 -11.98 14.68
C VAL A 92 23.32 -11.54 15.85
N ALA A 93 23.97 -12.48 16.54
CA ALA A 93 24.86 -12.16 17.66
C ALA A 93 26.04 -11.28 17.21
N LYS A 94 26.59 -11.55 16.03
CA LYS A 94 27.63 -10.73 15.41
C LYS A 94 27.13 -9.33 15.07
N TRP A 95 25.94 -9.19 14.48
CA TRP A 95 25.33 -7.89 14.21
C TRP A 95 25.12 -7.07 15.49
N ILE A 96 24.68 -7.71 16.59
CA ILE A 96 24.54 -7.05 17.89
C ILE A 96 25.90 -6.54 18.40
N GLN A 97 26.95 -7.35 18.28
CA GLN A 97 28.31 -6.95 18.66
C GLN A 97 28.83 -5.77 17.81
N GLU A 98 28.54 -5.76 16.51
CA GLU A 98 28.98 -4.72 15.58
C GLU A 98 28.23 -3.39 15.78
N THR A 99 26.93 -3.45 16.08
CA THR A 99 26.06 -2.25 16.16
C THR A 99 25.85 -1.72 17.58
N GLY A 100 26.05 -2.56 18.59
CA GLY A 100 25.73 -2.25 19.99
C GLY A 100 24.23 -2.21 20.31
N LYS A 101 23.35 -2.57 19.36
CA LYS A 101 21.90 -2.63 19.55
C LYS A 101 21.51 -3.93 20.26
N ASN A 102 21.65 -3.93 21.59
CA ASN A 102 21.31 -5.09 22.42
C ASN A 102 19.78 -5.19 22.63
N PRO A 103 19.23 -6.40 22.75
CA PRO A 103 17.85 -6.61 23.19
C PRO A 103 17.70 -6.26 24.68
N ASP A 104 16.52 -5.79 25.09
CA ASP A 104 16.26 -5.36 26.48
C ASP A 104 16.53 -6.48 27.50
N ASP A 105 15.96 -7.67 27.31
CA ASP A 105 16.19 -8.89 28.11
C ASP A 105 15.70 -10.12 27.36
N ILE A 106 16.59 -11.03 26.91
CA ILE A 106 16.18 -12.19 26.09
C ILE A 106 15.30 -13.14 26.91
N VAL A 107 14.08 -13.39 26.42
CA VAL A 107 13.20 -14.44 26.96
C VAL A 107 13.83 -15.78 26.63
N SER A 108 14.47 -16.40 27.61
CA SER A 108 14.84 -17.80 27.48
C SER A 108 13.57 -18.65 27.57
N LEU A 109 13.13 -19.21 26.44
CA LEU A 109 12.01 -20.17 26.35
C LEU A 109 12.24 -21.47 27.17
N VAL A 110 13.35 -21.56 27.91
CA VAL A 110 13.72 -22.70 28.74
C VAL A 110 13.23 -22.55 30.19
N HIS A 111 12.81 -21.37 30.64
CA HIS A 111 12.39 -21.14 32.03
C HIS A 111 10.89 -21.37 32.27
N SER A 112 10.39 -22.54 31.86
CA SER A 112 9.20 -23.09 32.50
C SER A 112 9.63 -24.11 33.56
N ASP A 113 9.61 -23.71 34.83
CA ASP A 113 9.74 -24.61 35.98
C ASP A 113 8.66 -25.71 36.04
N GLU A 114 7.72 -25.72 35.09
CA GLU A 114 6.72 -26.75 34.91
C GLU A 114 7.18 -27.75 33.84
N LYS A 115 7.93 -28.77 34.27
CA LYS A 115 8.43 -29.92 33.47
C LYS A 115 7.35 -30.73 32.69
N GLU A 116 6.11 -30.27 32.61
CA GLU A 116 4.96 -30.99 32.04
C GLU A 116 4.13 -30.19 31.02
N ARG A 117 4.51 -28.95 30.65
CA ARG A 117 3.75 -28.20 29.63
C ARG A 117 4.12 -28.66 28.21
N PRO A 118 3.14 -28.86 27.31
CA PRO A 118 3.43 -29.17 25.91
C PRO A 118 4.14 -28.00 25.22
N LYS A 119 4.74 -28.26 24.06
CA LYS A 119 5.28 -27.19 23.21
C LYS A 119 4.14 -26.30 22.74
N PHE A 120 4.33 -24.99 22.81
CA PHE A 120 3.35 -24.04 22.29
C PHE A 120 3.19 -24.22 20.77
N ASP A 121 1.93 -24.29 20.33
CA ASP A 121 1.54 -24.36 18.93
C ASP A 121 0.27 -23.52 18.77
N TYR A 122 0.39 -22.41 18.03
CA TYR A 122 -0.70 -21.46 17.84
C TYR A 122 -1.95 -22.13 17.23
N LYS A 123 -1.77 -23.19 16.42
CA LYS A 123 -2.88 -23.94 15.80
C LYS A 123 -3.73 -24.71 16.82
N LYS A 124 -3.15 -25.01 17.98
CA LYS A 124 -3.85 -25.68 19.09
C LYS A 124 -4.48 -24.71 20.08
N VAL A 125 -4.33 -23.40 19.89
CA VAL A 125 -4.92 -22.41 20.79
C VAL A 125 -6.45 -22.50 20.74
N THR A 126 -7.06 -22.66 21.90
CA THR A 126 -8.51 -22.83 22.05
C THR A 126 -9.18 -21.55 22.51
N ASN A 127 -8.57 -20.82 23.45
CA ASN A 127 -9.11 -19.61 24.05
C ASN A 127 -8.01 -18.58 24.37
N LYS A 128 -8.39 -17.31 24.38
CA LYS A 128 -7.65 -16.20 25.01
C LYS A 128 -8.25 -15.93 26.38
N VAL A 129 -7.41 -15.86 27.42
CA VAL A 129 -7.85 -15.61 28.81
C VAL A 129 -6.89 -14.65 29.51
N SER A 130 -7.40 -13.96 30.54
CA SER A 130 -6.57 -13.19 31.47
C SER A 130 -6.45 -13.95 32.79
N ARG A 131 -5.23 -14.29 33.21
CA ARG A 131 -4.92 -14.97 34.47
C ARG A 131 -3.82 -14.22 35.20
N ASN A 132 -4.05 -13.89 36.47
CA ASN A 132 -3.09 -13.13 37.30
C ASN A 132 -2.62 -11.82 36.62
N SER A 133 -3.56 -11.09 36.01
CA SER A 133 -3.29 -9.86 35.24
C SER A 133 -2.43 -10.04 33.98
N LYS A 134 -2.14 -11.28 33.57
CA LYS A 134 -1.46 -11.59 32.32
C LYS A 134 -2.45 -12.13 31.31
N VAL A 135 -2.47 -11.53 30.12
CA VAL A 135 -3.22 -12.05 28.98
C VAL A 135 -2.41 -13.15 28.31
N GLY A 136 -3.08 -14.23 27.94
CA GLY A 136 -2.45 -15.38 27.32
C GLY A 136 -3.43 -16.33 26.68
N TYR A 137 -2.91 -17.48 26.26
CA TYR A 137 -3.63 -18.46 25.46
C TYR A 137 -3.74 -19.80 26.20
N ILE A 138 -4.83 -20.52 25.94
CA ILE A 138 -5.05 -21.88 26.43
C ILE A 138 -4.85 -22.87 25.30
N ILE A 139 -3.99 -23.86 25.52
CA ILE A 139 -3.90 -25.08 24.72
C ILE A 139 -4.49 -26.23 25.53
N ASN A 140 -5.42 -26.98 24.93
CA ASN A 140 -5.94 -28.21 25.52
C ASN A 140 -5.19 -29.41 24.92
N GLU A 141 -4.46 -30.16 25.76
CA GLU A 141 -3.75 -31.36 25.32
C GLU A 141 -3.89 -32.48 26.36
N GLY A 142 -4.38 -33.64 25.93
CA GLY A 142 -4.66 -34.76 26.84
C GLY A 142 -5.76 -34.48 27.86
N GLY A 143 -6.70 -33.58 27.56
CA GLY A 143 -7.79 -33.20 28.47
C GLY A 143 -7.38 -32.23 29.59
N LYS A 144 -6.15 -31.70 29.54
CA LYS A 144 -5.64 -30.68 30.46
C LYS A 144 -5.43 -29.36 29.73
N ASP A 145 -5.82 -28.27 30.38
CA ASP A 145 -5.60 -26.91 29.89
C ASP A 145 -4.23 -26.39 30.36
N TYR A 146 -3.46 -25.88 29.41
CA TYR A 146 -2.15 -25.25 29.64
C TYR A 146 -2.22 -23.79 29.24
N PHE A 147 -1.85 -22.91 30.17
CA PHE A 147 -1.83 -21.46 29.95
C PHE A 147 -0.43 -21.01 29.52
N TYR A 148 -0.40 -20.16 28.49
CA TYR A 148 0.81 -19.52 27.98
C TYR A 148 0.62 -18.01 27.96
N SER A 149 1.44 -17.28 28.71
CA SER A 149 1.38 -15.82 28.79
C SER A 149 1.93 -15.19 27.52
N ARG A 150 1.32 -14.10 27.00
CA ARG A 150 1.91 -13.33 25.89
C ARG A 150 3.34 -12.85 26.19
N GLU A 151 3.69 -12.67 27.47
CA GLU A 151 5.03 -12.24 27.87
C GLU A 151 6.13 -13.28 27.57
N GLU A 152 5.76 -14.57 27.49
CA GLU A 152 6.69 -15.68 27.23
C GLU A 152 6.70 -16.12 25.75
N LEU A 153 5.85 -15.51 24.92
CA LEU A 153 5.69 -15.81 23.50
C LEU A 153 6.28 -14.70 22.63
N ASP A 154 6.72 -15.07 21.44
CA ASP A 154 7.14 -14.11 20.41
C ASP A 154 5.95 -13.52 19.63
N LEU A 155 6.20 -12.50 18.81
CA LEU A 155 5.17 -11.83 18.03
C LEU A 155 4.52 -12.74 16.97
N THR A 156 5.26 -13.67 16.36
CA THR A 156 4.73 -14.65 15.40
C THR A 156 3.67 -15.52 16.09
N GLN A 157 4.03 -16.11 17.24
CA GLN A 157 3.15 -16.96 18.05
C GLN A 157 1.89 -16.22 18.49
N ILE A 158 2.02 -14.97 18.96
CA ILE A 158 0.90 -14.13 19.37
C ILE A 158 -0.01 -13.82 18.18
N ALA A 159 0.55 -13.29 17.09
CA ALA A 159 -0.24 -12.78 15.96
C ALA A 159 -1.01 -13.89 15.23
N PHE A 160 -0.41 -15.07 15.04
CA PHE A 160 -1.10 -16.24 14.49
C PHE A 160 -2.12 -16.83 15.47
N SER A 161 -1.88 -16.79 16.79
CA SER A 161 -2.87 -17.24 17.78
C SER A 161 -4.12 -16.35 17.76
N GLU A 162 -3.95 -15.03 17.67
CA GLU A 162 -5.06 -14.09 17.50
C GLU A 162 -5.84 -14.36 16.21
N GLN A 163 -5.14 -14.64 15.10
CA GLN A 163 -5.78 -15.00 13.83
C GLN A 163 -6.59 -16.30 13.94
N GLU A 164 -6.04 -17.36 14.54
CA GLU A 164 -6.73 -18.64 14.75
C GLU A 164 -7.99 -18.49 15.61
N LEU A 165 -7.92 -17.68 16.66
CA LEU A 165 -9.09 -17.39 17.50
C LEU A 165 -10.14 -16.58 16.73
N MET A 166 -9.71 -15.57 15.96
CA MET A 166 -10.61 -14.81 15.11
C MET A 166 -11.30 -15.69 14.06
N LEU A 167 -10.57 -16.61 13.42
CA LEU A 167 -11.13 -17.52 12.42
C LEU A 167 -12.22 -18.45 12.99
N LYS A 168 -12.18 -18.74 14.29
CA LYS A 168 -13.20 -19.55 14.99
C LYS A 168 -14.48 -18.76 15.32
N ASP A 169 -14.40 -17.43 15.38
CA ASP A 169 -15.50 -16.53 15.72
C ASP A 169 -15.41 -15.23 14.90
N LYS A 170 -15.45 -15.37 13.57
CA LYS A 170 -15.19 -14.27 12.62
C LYS A 170 -16.07 -13.04 12.88
N ASP A 171 -17.32 -13.25 13.24
CA ASP A 171 -18.34 -12.20 13.33
C ASP A 171 -18.25 -11.40 14.65
N ASN A 172 -17.69 -11.97 15.72
CA ASN A 172 -17.69 -11.35 17.04
C ASN A 172 -16.31 -11.10 17.63
N TYR A 173 -15.27 -11.77 17.13
CA TYR A 173 -13.92 -11.67 17.71
C TYR A 173 -13.34 -10.27 17.54
N ARG A 174 -12.97 -9.64 18.66
CA ARG A 174 -12.30 -8.34 18.71
C ARG A 174 -10.87 -8.54 19.18
N TYR A 175 -9.92 -8.03 18.40
CA TYR A 175 -8.51 -8.02 18.80
C TYR A 175 -8.32 -7.06 19.96
N ASP A 176 -7.27 -7.22 20.75
CA ASP A 176 -6.94 -6.23 21.77
C ASP A 176 -6.24 -5.04 21.11
N ILE A 177 -6.52 -3.82 21.57
CA ILE A 177 -5.80 -2.61 21.16
C ILE A 177 -5.11 -2.00 22.37
N VAL A 178 -3.93 -1.42 22.17
CA VAL A 178 -3.26 -0.67 23.23
C VAL A 178 -3.86 0.72 23.31
N GLU A 179 -4.19 1.17 24.51
CA GLU A 179 -4.72 2.52 24.71
C GLU A 179 -3.62 3.56 24.50
N THR A 180 -3.88 4.52 23.61
CA THR A 180 -3.02 5.67 23.35
C THR A 180 -3.88 6.94 23.27
N GLU A 181 -3.23 8.07 22.96
CA GLU A 181 -3.92 9.33 22.68
C GLU A 181 -4.80 9.26 21.41
N ILE A 182 -4.44 8.39 20.46
CA ILE A 182 -5.18 8.20 19.20
C ILE A 182 -6.33 7.23 19.45
N LYS A 183 -7.56 7.76 19.49
CA LYS A 183 -8.76 6.94 19.67
C LYS A 183 -9.17 6.22 18.38
N PRO A 184 -9.69 4.98 18.45
CA PRO A 184 -10.19 4.24 17.29
C PRO A 184 -11.32 4.99 16.58
N ARG A 185 -11.18 5.23 15.27
CA ARG A 185 -12.22 5.76 14.38
C ARG A 185 -11.89 5.42 12.93
N LEU A 186 -12.90 5.24 12.08
CA LEU A 186 -12.69 5.21 10.63
C LEU A 186 -12.37 6.63 10.15
N ALA A 187 -11.08 6.88 9.88
CA ALA A 187 -10.56 8.18 9.48
C ALA A 187 -10.12 8.21 8.01
N VAL A 188 -9.51 7.12 7.56
CA VAL A 188 -9.15 6.88 6.16
C VAL A 188 -9.85 5.62 5.66
N ASP A 189 -9.84 5.41 4.35
CA ASP A 189 -10.38 4.18 3.79
C ASP A 189 -9.53 2.96 4.18
N VAL A 190 -10.18 1.84 4.50
CA VAL A 190 -9.50 0.62 4.96
C VAL A 190 -8.58 0.05 3.89
N SER A 191 -8.92 0.15 2.60
CA SER A 191 -8.04 -0.31 1.52
C SER A 191 -6.89 0.62 1.23
N SER A 192 -7.00 1.90 1.62
CA SER A 192 -5.91 2.87 1.50
C SER A 192 -4.82 2.71 2.56
N LEU A 193 -5.04 1.82 3.53
CA LEU A 193 -4.05 1.54 4.56
C LEU A 193 -2.83 0.85 3.93
N PRO A 194 -1.63 1.43 4.08
CA PRO A 194 -0.43 0.87 3.46
C PRO A 194 -0.08 -0.48 4.09
N MET A 195 0.74 -1.26 3.39
CA MET A 195 1.38 -2.48 3.93
C MET A 195 0.38 -3.50 4.50
N HIS A 196 -0.84 -3.56 3.98
CA HIS A 196 -1.91 -4.42 4.50
C HIS A 196 -2.23 -4.16 5.98
N ALA A 197 -2.03 -2.95 6.50
CA ALA A 197 -2.19 -2.68 7.93
C ALA A 197 -3.63 -2.91 8.45
N ALA A 198 -4.62 -2.95 7.57
CA ALA A 198 -5.98 -3.40 7.90
C ALA A 198 -6.06 -4.85 8.41
N ASN A 199 -5.09 -5.70 8.06
CA ASN A 199 -4.99 -7.12 8.46
C ASN A 199 -4.31 -7.35 9.82
N THR A 200 -4.06 -6.28 10.57
CA THR A 200 -3.44 -6.36 11.89
C THR A 200 -4.22 -7.27 12.85
N THR A 201 -3.50 -8.18 13.50
CA THR A 201 -4.08 -9.06 14.55
C THR A 201 -3.54 -8.76 15.94
N TYR A 202 -2.42 -8.05 16.04
CA TYR A 202 -1.86 -7.66 17.32
C TYR A 202 -1.28 -6.24 17.28
N ASP A 203 -1.58 -5.49 18.32
CA ASP A 203 -1.12 -4.11 18.54
C ASP A 203 -0.14 -4.10 19.71
N THR A 204 1.12 -3.77 19.46
CA THR A 204 2.14 -3.71 20.51
C THR A 204 2.11 -2.39 21.29
N GLY A 205 1.35 -1.40 20.82
CA GLY A 205 1.38 -0.02 21.29
C GLY A 205 2.43 0.86 20.61
N THR A 206 3.34 0.26 19.84
CA THR A 206 4.36 0.96 19.04
C THR A 206 4.41 0.49 17.60
N SER A 207 3.85 -0.68 17.30
CA SER A 207 3.78 -1.29 15.98
C SER A 207 2.50 -2.14 15.86
N PHE A 208 2.06 -2.33 14.63
CA PHE A 208 1.02 -3.28 14.27
C PHE A 208 1.64 -4.53 13.65
N ILE A 209 1.13 -5.70 14.04
CA ILE A 209 1.63 -7.01 13.62
C ILE A 209 0.60 -7.69 12.72
N ILE A 210 1.04 -8.11 11.54
CA ILE A 210 0.19 -8.61 10.47
C ILE A 210 0.67 -10.00 10.05
N PRO A 211 -0.09 -11.06 10.32
CA PRO A 211 0.19 -12.40 9.80
C PRO A 211 0.03 -12.48 8.29
N HIS A 212 0.99 -13.14 7.64
CA HIS A 212 1.00 -13.39 6.21
C HIS A 212 1.52 -14.80 5.92
N ILE A 213 0.59 -15.73 5.63
CA ILE A 213 0.81 -17.15 5.28
C ILE A 213 1.70 -17.93 6.26
N ASP A 214 3.01 -17.70 6.20
CA ASP A 214 4.07 -18.40 6.92
C ASP A 214 4.98 -17.49 7.77
N HIS A 215 4.74 -16.18 7.77
CA HIS A 215 5.52 -15.19 8.51
C HIS A 215 4.63 -14.04 8.98
N ILE A 216 5.23 -13.04 9.63
CA ILE A 216 4.55 -11.81 10.02
C ILE A 216 5.27 -10.57 9.48
N HIS A 217 4.51 -9.52 9.26
CA HIS A 217 5.01 -8.18 9.00
C HIS A 217 4.87 -7.29 10.23
N VAL A 218 5.80 -6.34 10.36
CA VAL A 218 5.79 -5.32 11.42
C VAL A 218 5.63 -3.95 10.78
N VAL A 219 4.58 -3.22 11.17
CA VAL A 219 4.32 -1.84 10.73
C VAL A 219 4.48 -0.90 11.93
N PRO A 220 5.61 -0.19 12.05
CA PRO A 220 5.81 0.79 13.12
C PRO A 220 4.79 1.91 13.07
N TYR A 221 4.31 2.38 14.22
CA TYR A 221 3.44 3.54 14.31
C TYR A 221 4.06 4.78 13.67
N SER A 222 5.39 4.94 13.75
CA SER A 222 6.13 6.05 13.17
C SER A 222 6.04 6.13 11.64
N TRP A 223 5.59 5.06 10.98
CA TRP A 223 5.39 5.02 9.53
C TRP A 223 3.97 5.38 9.10
N LEU A 224 3.09 5.54 10.07
CA LEU A 224 1.68 5.81 9.86
C LEU A 224 1.35 7.21 10.39
N ASN A 225 0.42 7.87 9.72
CA ASN A 225 -0.20 9.06 10.28
C ASN A 225 -1.26 8.67 11.33
N SER A 226 -1.71 9.66 12.11
CA SER A 226 -2.67 9.41 13.20
C SER A 226 -4.03 8.89 12.72
N GLU A 227 -4.44 9.21 11.49
CA GLU A 227 -5.69 8.75 10.90
C GLU A 227 -5.62 7.28 10.49
N GLN A 228 -4.48 6.85 9.94
CA GLN A 228 -4.22 5.45 9.63
C GLN A 228 -4.20 4.61 10.91
N ILE A 229 -3.49 5.06 11.96
CA ILE A 229 -3.46 4.38 13.27
C ILE A 229 -4.87 4.28 13.87
N ALA A 230 -5.65 5.36 13.82
CA ALA A 230 -7.03 5.36 14.32
C ALA A 230 -7.92 4.36 13.56
N THR A 231 -7.75 4.27 12.24
CA THR A 231 -8.51 3.37 11.36
C THR A 231 -8.13 1.92 11.61
N ILE A 232 -6.83 1.60 11.73
CA ILE A 232 -6.37 0.24 12.03
C ILE A 232 -6.92 -0.23 13.39
N LYS A 233 -6.80 0.60 14.44
CA LYS A 233 -7.38 0.28 15.75
C LYS A 233 -8.89 0.10 15.69
N TYR A 234 -9.59 0.86 14.85
CA TYR A 234 -11.02 0.69 14.64
C TYR A 234 -11.31 -0.67 14.01
N VAL A 235 -10.65 -1.01 12.90
CA VAL A 235 -10.82 -2.30 12.18
C VAL A 235 -10.53 -3.50 13.09
N MET A 236 -9.51 -3.39 13.94
CA MET A 236 -9.19 -4.42 14.93
C MET A 236 -10.36 -4.72 15.88
N GLN A 237 -11.11 -3.68 16.25
CA GLN A 237 -12.28 -3.76 17.12
C GLN A 237 -13.59 -4.05 16.39
N HIS A 238 -13.68 -3.90 15.07
CA HIS A 238 -14.95 -3.96 14.31
C HIS A 238 -14.89 -5.05 13.23
N PRO A 239 -15.35 -6.28 13.53
CA PRO A 239 -15.27 -7.41 12.61
C PRO A 239 -16.00 -7.17 11.28
N ASP A 240 -17.05 -6.36 11.28
CA ASP A 240 -17.90 -6.03 10.13
C ASP A 240 -17.18 -5.26 9.02
N VAL A 241 -16.10 -4.55 9.35
CA VAL A 241 -15.29 -3.78 8.38
C VAL A 241 -13.91 -4.38 8.16
N ARG A 242 -13.64 -5.55 8.73
CA ARG A 242 -12.34 -6.21 8.67
C ARG A 242 -12.15 -6.90 7.31
N PRO A 243 -10.99 -6.74 6.65
CA PRO A 243 -10.71 -7.51 5.45
C PRO A 243 -10.54 -9.00 5.77
N GLU A 244 -10.70 -9.85 4.75
CA GLU A 244 -10.30 -11.25 4.85
C GLU A 244 -8.79 -11.37 5.10
N VAL A 245 -8.40 -12.50 5.69
CA VAL A 245 -7.00 -12.80 6.00
C VAL A 245 -6.10 -12.66 4.77
N TRP A 246 -4.91 -12.10 4.96
CA TRP A 246 -3.94 -11.98 3.88
C TRP A 246 -3.27 -13.34 3.62
N SER A 247 -3.70 -14.00 2.54
CA SER A 247 -3.34 -15.39 2.23
C SER A 247 -2.85 -15.60 0.79
N LYS A 248 -2.51 -14.53 0.07
CA LYS A 248 -1.97 -14.60 -1.29
C LYS A 248 -0.44 -14.52 -1.24
N PRO A 249 0.31 -15.44 -1.87
CA PRO A 249 1.76 -15.33 -1.94
C PRO A 249 2.18 -14.04 -2.66
N GLY A 250 3.11 -13.28 -2.09
CA GLY A 250 3.64 -12.03 -2.64
C GLY A 250 3.02 -10.74 -2.07
N HIS A 251 3.48 -9.60 -2.59
CA HIS A 251 3.07 -8.24 -2.18
C HIS A 251 1.81 -7.72 -2.87
N ASP A 252 1.12 -8.54 -3.66
CA ASP A 252 -0.05 -8.08 -4.41
C ASP A 252 -1.08 -7.52 -3.42
N ASP A 253 -1.31 -6.20 -3.54
CA ASP A 253 -2.14 -5.37 -2.68
C ASP A 253 -3.39 -6.13 -2.19
N ALA A 254 -3.68 -5.97 -0.89
CA ALA A 254 -4.92 -6.43 -0.28
C ALA A 254 -6.05 -6.06 -1.24
N GLY A 255 -6.86 -7.06 -1.63
CA GLY A 255 -7.92 -6.86 -2.61
C GLY A 255 -8.66 -5.57 -2.31
N SER A 256 -8.59 -4.61 -3.23
CA SER A 256 -8.97 -3.21 -3.01
C SER A 256 -10.40 -3.11 -2.49
N VAL A 257 -10.60 -2.94 -1.17
CA VAL A 257 -11.92 -2.66 -0.61
C VAL A 257 -12.30 -1.24 -1.02
N ILE A 258 -13.17 -1.10 -2.02
CA ILE A 258 -13.55 0.21 -2.54
C ILE A 258 -14.46 0.93 -1.54
N ALA A 259 -14.01 2.08 -1.01
CA ALA A 259 -14.80 2.95 -0.13
C ALA A 259 -16.12 3.39 -0.78
N ASN A 260 -17.17 3.60 0.02
CA ASN A 260 -18.46 4.15 -0.44
C ASN A 260 -19.18 3.29 -1.50
N VAL A 261 -19.01 1.96 -1.48
CA VAL A 261 -19.79 1.04 -2.32
C VAL A 261 -21.25 1.44 -2.25
N THR A 262 -21.82 1.76 -3.41
CA THR A 262 -23.24 2.10 -3.51
C THR A 262 -24.05 0.83 -3.23
N PRO A 263 -24.83 0.77 -2.12
CA PRO A 263 -25.59 -0.42 -1.76
C PRO A 263 -26.52 -0.83 -2.91
N LEU A 264 -26.67 -2.13 -3.16
CA LEU A 264 -27.46 -2.65 -4.28
C LEU A 264 -28.88 -2.08 -4.31
N GLU A 265 -29.52 -1.91 -3.15
CA GLU A 265 -30.87 -1.33 -3.08
C GLU A 265 -30.93 0.14 -3.49
N LYS A 266 -29.83 0.89 -3.33
CA LYS A 266 -29.75 2.33 -3.64
C LYS A 266 -29.39 2.63 -5.09
N ARG A 267 -28.92 1.63 -5.85
CA ARG A 267 -28.54 1.79 -7.26
C ARG A 267 -29.73 2.06 -8.18
N SER A 268 -30.94 1.74 -7.73
CA SER A 268 -32.16 1.96 -8.52
C SER A 268 -32.38 3.44 -8.80
N GLY A 269 -32.36 3.82 -10.08
CA GLY A 269 -32.52 5.21 -10.53
C GLY A 269 -31.22 6.04 -10.59
N MET A 270 -30.07 5.47 -10.23
CA MET A 270 -28.76 6.10 -10.41
C MET A 270 -28.22 5.86 -11.82
N GLN A 271 -27.45 6.82 -12.36
CA GLN A 271 -26.66 6.60 -13.57
C GLN A 271 -25.41 5.78 -13.24
N ASN A 272 -24.90 5.00 -14.21
CA ASN A 272 -23.79 4.08 -13.96
C ASN A 272 -22.54 4.80 -13.41
N TRP A 273 -22.16 5.95 -13.98
CA TRP A 273 -21.04 6.76 -13.45
C TRP A 273 -21.19 7.22 -11.99
N GLN A 274 -22.39 7.20 -11.42
CA GLN A 274 -22.65 7.54 -10.01
C GLN A 274 -22.51 6.34 -9.07
N ILE A 275 -22.44 5.13 -9.62
CA ILE A 275 -22.36 3.89 -8.85
C ILE A 275 -20.90 3.60 -8.55
N ILE A 276 -20.62 3.40 -7.27
CA ILE A 276 -19.35 2.88 -6.79
C ILE A 276 -19.56 1.39 -6.52
N HIS A 277 -18.92 0.55 -7.32
CA HIS A 277 -18.97 -0.91 -7.23
C HIS A 277 -18.06 -1.45 -6.14
N SER A 278 -18.34 -2.66 -5.66
CA SER A 278 -17.45 -3.33 -4.71
C SER A 278 -16.17 -3.81 -5.37
N ALA A 279 -15.18 -4.16 -4.53
CA ALA A 279 -13.95 -4.81 -4.94
C ALA A 279 -14.21 -6.02 -5.85
N GLU A 280 -15.14 -6.88 -5.44
CA GLU A 280 -15.48 -8.12 -6.14
C GLU A 280 -16.09 -7.84 -7.51
N GLU A 281 -16.96 -6.83 -7.61
CA GLU A 281 -17.60 -6.43 -8.85
C GLU A 281 -16.59 -5.86 -9.86
N VAL A 282 -15.67 -5.01 -9.39
CA VAL A 282 -14.59 -4.45 -10.23
C VAL A 282 -13.66 -5.57 -10.71
N GLN A 283 -13.23 -6.47 -9.83
CA GLN A 283 -12.37 -7.59 -10.19
C GLN A 283 -13.05 -8.54 -11.18
N LYS A 284 -14.36 -8.77 -11.04
CA LYS A 284 -15.14 -9.55 -12.00
C LYS A 284 -15.20 -8.86 -13.36
N ALA A 285 -15.44 -7.55 -13.41
CA ALA A 285 -15.49 -6.79 -14.65
C ALA A 285 -14.14 -6.79 -15.39
N LEU A 286 -13.04 -6.62 -14.67
CA LEU A 286 -11.68 -6.70 -15.24
C LEU A 286 -11.41 -8.09 -15.85
N LYS A 287 -11.81 -9.18 -15.18
CA LYS A 287 -11.71 -10.55 -15.72
C LYS A 287 -12.57 -10.78 -16.96
N GLU A 288 -13.69 -10.07 -17.07
CA GLU A 288 -14.55 -10.07 -18.26
C GLU A 288 -14.02 -9.16 -19.39
N GLY A 289 -12.87 -8.51 -19.18
CA GLY A 289 -12.24 -7.61 -20.16
C GLY A 289 -12.92 -6.26 -20.29
N LYS A 290 -13.68 -5.83 -19.28
CA LYS A 290 -14.28 -4.50 -19.21
C LYS A 290 -13.31 -3.50 -18.59
N PHE A 291 -13.45 -2.24 -18.96
CA PHE A 291 -12.73 -1.17 -18.29
C PHE A 291 -13.31 -0.91 -16.90
N ALA A 292 -12.47 -0.97 -15.88
CA ALA A 292 -12.84 -0.63 -14.51
C ALA A 292 -11.64 -0.03 -13.78
N THR A 293 -11.88 0.76 -12.74
CA THR A 293 -10.83 1.49 -12.02
C THR A 293 -10.80 1.18 -10.52
N PRO A 294 -9.64 1.36 -9.85
CA PRO A 294 -9.47 1.03 -8.44
C PRO A 294 -10.39 1.78 -7.46
N ASP A 295 -11.03 2.86 -7.89
CA ASP A 295 -11.98 3.66 -7.11
C ASP A 295 -13.45 3.25 -7.32
N GLY A 296 -13.72 2.05 -7.85
CA GLY A 296 -15.07 1.49 -7.90
C GLY A 296 -15.87 1.73 -9.16
N TYR A 297 -15.30 2.36 -10.17
CA TYR A 297 -16.02 2.60 -11.41
C TYR A 297 -15.86 1.42 -12.37
N ILE A 298 -16.98 0.98 -12.95
CA ILE A 298 -17.03 0.00 -14.05
C ILE A 298 -17.65 0.73 -15.24
N PHE A 299 -16.99 0.71 -16.39
CA PHE A 299 -17.43 1.45 -17.56
C PHE A 299 -18.73 0.90 -18.14
N ASP A 300 -19.69 1.80 -18.39
CA ASP A 300 -20.83 1.56 -19.27
C ASP A 300 -20.77 2.55 -20.44
N PRO A 301 -20.87 2.10 -21.70
CA PRO A 301 -20.93 2.99 -22.86
C PRO A 301 -21.96 4.11 -22.76
N GLN A 302 -23.06 3.94 -22.02
CA GLN A 302 -24.07 4.98 -21.81
C GLN A 302 -23.57 6.18 -21.02
N ASP A 303 -22.50 6.03 -20.23
CA ASP A 303 -21.93 7.13 -19.45
C ASP A 303 -21.38 8.26 -20.34
N VAL A 304 -21.11 7.99 -21.62
CA VAL A 304 -20.71 9.04 -22.58
C VAL A 304 -21.82 10.07 -22.86
N LEU A 305 -23.06 9.73 -22.54
CA LEU A 305 -24.24 10.58 -22.68
C LEU A 305 -24.53 11.39 -21.41
N ALA A 306 -23.85 11.12 -20.29
CA ALA A 306 -24.05 11.85 -19.05
C ALA A 306 -23.80 13.35 -19.24
N LYS A 307 -24.57 14.18 -18.51
CA LYS A 307 -24.56 15.65 -18.67
C LYS A 307 -23.18 16.27 -18.46
N GLY A 308 -22.38 15.70 -17.56
CA GLY A 308 -21.02 16.17 -17.26
C GLY A 308 -19.92 15.54 -18.12
N THR A 309 -20.26 14.68 -19.08
CA THR A 309 -19.28 14.05 -19.95
C THR A 309 -18.81 15.02 -21.03
N TYR A 310 -17.48 15.18 -21.08
CA TYR A 310 -16.78 15.95 -22.11
C TYR A 310 -16.20 15.02 -23.19
N ILE A 311 -16.36 15.37 -24.46
CA ILE A 311 -15.81 14.62 -25.60
C ILE A 311 -14.69 15.45 -26.23
N TRP A 312 -13.50 14.88 -26.36
CA TRP A 312 -12.32 15.55 -26.91
C TRP A 312 -12.22 15.37 -28.44
N ALA A 313 -11.40 16.20 -29.07
CA ALA A 313 -11.21 16.20 -30.53
C ALA A 313 -10.58 14.89 -31.06
N ASP A 314 -9.78 14.22 -30.23
CA ASP A 314 -9.16 12.93 -30.51
C ASP A 314 -10.11 11.74 -30.27
N LYS A 315 -11.39 12.02 -30.00
CA LYS A 315 -12.47 11.06 -29.69
C LYS A 315 -12.35 10.39 -28.31
N SER A 316 -11.34 10.73 -27.51
CA SER A 316 -11.34 10.39 -26.09
C SER A 316 -12.45 11.15 -25.36
N PHE A 317 -12.76 10.74 -24.14
CA PHE A 317 -13.81 11.39 -23.38
C PHE A 317 -13.53 11.36 -21.88
N SER A 318 -14.08 12.35 -21.17
CA SER A 318 -13.94 12.46 -19.73
C SER A 318 -15.31 12.42 -19.06
N ILE A 319 -15.52 11.42 -18.20
CA ILE A 319 -16.79 11.14 -17.52
C ILE A 319 -16.71 11.64 -16.07
N PRO A 320 -17.78 12.21 -15.50
CA PRO A 320 -17.78 12.63 -14.10
C PRO A 320 -17.51 11.47 -13.13
N LYS A 321 -16.75 11.75 -12.06
CA LYS A 321 -16.57 10.80 -10.96
C LYS A 321 -17.74 10.89 -9.97
N ALA A 322 -18.15 9.75 -9.40
CA ALA A 322 -19.22 9.67 -8.39
C ALA A 322 -18.96 10.55 -7.15
N SER A 323 -17.69 10.78 -6.79
CA SER A 323 -17.26 11.66 -5.69
C SER A 323 -17.50 13.16 -5.95
N GLY A 324 -17.80 13.55 -7.19
CA GLY A 324 -17.92 14.96 -7.58
C GLY A 324 -16.57 15.66 -7.77
N GLY A 325 -16.61 16.85 -8.37
CA GLY A 325 -15.45 17.77 -8.47
C GLY A 325 -14.34 17.38 -9.46
N SER A 326 -14.39 16.21 -10.09
CA SER A 326 -13.35 15.74 -11.01
C SER A 326 -13.92 14.86 -12.13
N LEU A 327 -13.20 14.80 -13.25
CA LEU A 327 -13.52 13.95 -14.41
C LEU A 327 -12.49 12.83 -14.53
N ARG A 328 -12.94 11.66 -14.96
CA ARG A 328 -12.11 10.51 -15.33
C ARG A 328 -11.92 10.51 -16.83
N SER A 329 -10.68 10.66 -17.30
CA SER A 329 -10.36 10.54 -18.72
C SER A 329 -10.31 9.07 -19.14
N ILE A 330 -10.87 8.76 -20.30
CA ILE A 330 -10.90 7.44 -20.91
C ILE A 330 -10.50 7.57 -22.37
N THR A 331 -9.49 6.81 -22.75
CA THR A 331 -8.89 6.78 -24.09
C THR A 331 -9.19 5.47 -24.81
N GLN A 332 -8.85 5.38 -26.09
CA GLN A 332 -9.06 4.16 -26.87
C GLN A 332 -8.29 2.96 -26.30
N SER A 333 -7.11 3.16 -25.73
CA SER A 333 -6.29 2.09 -25.16
C SER A 333 -6.85 1.52 -23.85
N ASP A 334 -7.74 2.25 -23.19
CA ASP A 334 -8.32 1.84 -21.90
C ASP A 334 -9.50 0.87 -22.08
N LEU A 335 -10.16 0.91 -23.24
CA LEU A 335 -11.39 0.16 -23.49
C LEU A 335 -11.14 -1.05 -24.38
N SER A 336 -11.96 -2.09 -24.22
CA SER A 336 -12.05 -3.14 -25.24
C SER A 336 -12.55 -2.57 -26.57
N GLU A 337 -12.21 -3.21 -27.70
CA GLU A 337 -12.70 -2.79 -29.03
C GLU A 337 -14.23 -2.67 -29.07
N LYS A 338 -14.91 -3.55 -28.33
CA LYS A 338 -16.37 -3.57 -28.21
C LYS A 338 -16.89 -2.34 -27.46
N GLU A 339 -16.34 -2.03 -26.29
CA GLU A 339 -16.73 -0.88 -25.47
C GLU A 339 -16.45 0.43 -26.22
N TRP A 340 -15.28 0.54 -26.85
CA TRP A 340 -14.91 1.70 -27.66
C TRP A 340 -15.88 1.95 -28.80
N LYS A 341 -16.19 0.91 -29.58
CA LYS A 341 -17.14 1.02 -30.69
C LYS A 341 -18.53 1.48 -30.22
N GLN A 342 -19.03 0.89 -29.12
CA GLN A 342 -20.34 1.24 -28.57
C GLN A 342 -20.38 2.69 -28.06
N ALA A 343 -19.33 3.14 -27.37
CA ALA A 343 -19.20 4.52 -26.91
C ALA A 343 -19.24 5.51 -28.09
N GLN A 344 -18.48 5.26 -29.15
CA GLN A 344 -18.43 6.13 -30.33
C GLN A 344 -19.75 6.20 -31.09
N GLU A 345 -20.48 5.08 -31.21
CA GLU A 345 -21.82 5.06 -31.82
C GLU A 345 -22.83 5.92 -31.04
N LEU A 346 -22.76 5.90 -29.70
CA LEU A 346 -23.62 6.73 -28.85
C LEU A 346 -23.26 8.21 -28.96
N ILE A 347 -21.96 8.53 -29.00
CA ILE A 347 -21.47 9.91 -29.21
C ILE A 347 -21.93 10.46 -30.57
N ALA A 348 -21.83 9.66 -31.64
CA ALA A 348 -22.29 10.07 -32.97
C ALA A 348 -23.78 10.41 -32.98
N LYS A 349 -24.62 9.54 -32.39
CA LYS A 349 -26.07 9.79 -32.26
C LYS A 349 -26.38 11.04 -31.43
N ARG A 350 -25.62 11.30 -30.37
CA ARG A 350 -25.75 12.53 -29.56
C ARG A 350 -25.49 13.79 -30.38
N ASN A 351 -24.54 13.74 -31.31
CA ASN A 351 -24.21 14.87 -32.18
C ASN A 351 -25.25 15.08 -33.28
N GLU A 352 -25.77 14.00 -33.89
CA GLU A 352 -26.87 14.09 -34.88
C GLU A 352 -28.14 14.71 -34.29
N VAL A 353 -28.48 14.38 -33.04
CA VAL A 353 -29.65 14.96 -32.35
C VAL A 353 -29.42 16.45 -32.03
N LYS A 354 -28.21 16.85 -31.63
CA LYS A 354 -27.86 18.26 -31.39
C LYS A 354 -27.92 19.09 -32.68
N GLU A 355 -27.46 18.55 -33.80
CA GLU A 355 -27.55 19.20 -35.10
C GLU A 355 -29.01 19.33 -35.57
N ALA A 356 -29.85 18.31 -35.34
CA ALA A 356 -31.29 18.37 -35.64
C ALA A 356 -32.06 19.39 -34.78
N THR A 357 -31.72 19.54 -33.49
CA THR A 357 -32.36 20.53 -32.61
C THR A 357 -31.92 21.97 -32.88
N ASN A 358 -30.68 22.18 -33.33
CA ASN A 358 -30.20 23.50 -33.74
C ASN A 358 -30.78 23.90 -35.10
N ALA A 359 -31.00 22.96 -36.01
CA ALA A 359 -31.69 23.22 -37.29
C ALA A 359 -33.19 23.58 -37.12
N SER A 360 -33.85 23.16 -36.03
CA SER A 360 -35.25 23.51 -35.75
C SER A 360 -35.44 24.85 -35.04
N SER A 361 -34.36 25.48 -34.55
CA SER A 361 -34.42 26.72 -33.76
C SER A 361 -34.15 27.99 -34.58
N ASP A 362 -33.77 27.86 -35.85
CA ASP A 362 -33.40 28.98 -36.75
C ASP A 362 -34.49 29.39 -37.76
N SER A 363 -35.77 29.10 -37.47
CA SER A 363 -36.89 29.47 -38.36
C SER A 363 -37.69 30.70 -37.93
N HIS A 364 -37.12 31.60 -37.13
CA HIS A 364 -37.70 32.93 -36.94
C HIS A 364 -36.62 33.97 -36.62
N LEU A 365 -36.13 34.65 -37.66
CA LEU A 365 -35.99 36.12 -37.72
C LEU A 365 -35.45 36.51 -39.10
N VAL A 366 -36.30 37.18 -39.87
CA VAL A 366 -36.04 37.72 -41.20
C VAL A 366 -35.20 38.99 -41.12
N SER A 367 -34.16 39.01 -41.95
CA SER A 367 -33.47 40.07 -42.68
C SER A 367 -33.74 41.57 -42.38
N SER A 368 -32.65 42.33 -42.28
CA SER A 368 -32.53 43.62 -42.99
C SER A 368 -31.06 43.99 -43.27
N ASP A 369 -30.72 44.05 -44.55
CA ASP A 369 -29.46 44.56 -45.12
C ASP A 369 -29.20 46.05 -44.83
N LYS A 370 -27.93 46.44 -44.68
CA LYS A 370 -27.35 47.58 -45.43
C LYS A 370 -25.81 47.65 -45.41
N LYS A 371 -25.31 48.14 -46.54
CA LYS A 371 -23.98 48.15 -47.18
C LYS A 371 -23.18 49.43 -46.91
N SER A 372 -21.83 49.35 -46.89
CA SER A 372 -20.85 50.29 -47.51
C SER A 372 -19.40 49.82 -47.25
N GLU A 373 -18.59 49.38 -48.23
CA GLU A 373 -17.67 50.18 -49.09
C GLU A 373 -16.42 50.74 -48.32
N THR A 374 -15.14 50.68 -48.72
CA THR A 374 -14.37 50.17 -49.91
C THR A 374 -12.84 50.24 -49.64
N LYS A 375 -12.04 49.48 -50.44
CA LYS A 375 -10.64 49.68 -50.96
C LYS A 375 -9.43 49.54 -50.00
N LYS A 376 -8.46 48.63 -50.23
CA LYS A 376 -7.46 48.37 -51.32
C LYS A 376 -6.31 49.39 -51.39
N ASP A 377 -5.08 48.93 -51.14
CA ASP A 377 -4.00 48.65 -52.13
C ASP A 377 -2.74 48.13 -51.38
N ALA A 378 -2.19 46.95 -51.73
CA ALA A 378 -1.13 46.66 -52.74
C ALA A 378 0.26 47.12 -52.23
N THR A 379 1.37 46.36 -52.30
CA THR A 379 1.93 45.46 -53.34
C THR A 379 3.17 44.78 -52.69
N ASP A 380 3.39 43.46 -52.80
CA ASP A 380 4.17 42.78 -53.87
C ASP A 380 5.71 42.87 -53.58
N SER A 381 6.59 41.86 -53.66
CA SER A 381 6.58 40.56 -54.35
C SER A 381 7.72 39.63 -53.87
N ASN A 382 7.51 38.32 -54.06
CA ASN A 382 8.43 37.29 -54.61
C ASN A 382 9.70 36.87 -53.81
N LYS A 383 10.14 35.60 -53.75
CA LYS A 383 9.83 34.32 -54.43
C LYS A 383 10.59 33.21 -53.62
N VAL A 384 10.01 32.03 -53.28
CA VAL A 384 10.04 30.72 -54.02
C VAL A 384 11.47 30.11 -54.06
N ASP A 385 11.78 28.83 -53.76
CA ASP A 385 11.03 27.59 -53.51
C ASP A 385 11.96 26.52 -52.84
N GLU A 386 11.32 25.51 -52.24
CA GLU A 386 11.63 24.05 -52.19
C GLU A 386 13.01 23.47 -51.73
N GLN A 387 12.97 22.79 -50.57
CA GLN A 387 13.32 21.38 -50.21
C GLN A 387 14.12 20.46 -51.20
N PRO A 388 14.59 19.23 -50.79
CA PRO A 388 14.95 18.67 -49.47
C PRO A 388 16.22 17.73 -49.46
N LYS A 389 16.54 17.16 -48.27
CA LYS A 389 17.10 15.81 -47.94
C LYS A 389 18.47 15.71 -47.25
N ASP A 390 18.44 14.95 -46.14
CA ASP A 390 19.36 13.92 -45.59
C ASP A 390 20.86 13.97 -46.02
N ASN A 391 21.86 13.76 -45.17
CA ASN A 391 22.06 12.63 -44.27
C ASN A 391 23.34 12.82 -43.41
N LYS A 392 23.41 12.00 -42.36
CA LYS A 392 24.38 11.81 -41.26
C LYS A 392 25.87 11.59 -41.64
N SER A 393 26.81 12.02 -40.78
CA SER A 393 28.06 11.33 -40.31
C SER A 393 28.88 12.26 -39.37
N GLN A 394 29.16 11.86 -38.11
CA GLN A 394 30.46 11.39 -37.54
C GLN A 394 31.63 12.39 -37.69
N ASN A 395 32.61 12.56 -36.80
CA ASN A 395 32.99 12.18 -35.43
C ASN A 395 34.32 12.97 -35.19
N GLU A 396 34.68 13.22 -33.94
CA GLU A 396 36.02 12.90 -33.33
C GLU A 396 36.54 13.93 -32.30
N ALA A 397 37.14 13.29 -31.28
CA ALA A 397 38.08 13.65 -30.21
C ALA A 397 38.77 15.03 -30.22
N ASP A 398 39.29 15.58 -29.12
CA ASP A 398 40.20 14.94 -28.16
C ASP A 398 40.39 15.78 -26.88
N ALA A 399 40.92 15.12 -25.84
CA ALA A 399 41.17 15.60 -24.48
C ALA A 399 42.33 16.61 -24.36
N THR A 400 42.50 17.27 -23.19
CA THR A 400 43.51 16.94 -22.16
C THR A 400 43.55 18.01 -21.05
N SER A 401 43.73 17.57 -19.80
CA SER A 401 43.85 18.34 -18.56
C SER A 401 45.17 19.10 -18.37
N SER A 402 45.24 20.03 -17.42
CA SER A 402 46.37 20.21 -16.48
C SER A 402 46.00 21.13 -15.31
N ASN A 403 46.41 20.77 -14.09
CA ASN A 403 46.35 21.53 -12.83
C ASN A 403 47.81 21.75 -12.33
N PRO A 404 48.13 22.76 -11.49
CA PRO A 404 48.56 22.43 -10.11
C PRO A 404 48.31 23.49 -9.00
N SER A 405 48.48 23.02 -7.75
CA SER A 405 48.36 23.54 -6.36
C SER A 405 49.10 24.88 -6.00
N VAL A 406 48.87 25.61 -4.87
CA VAL A 406 49.27 25.34 -3.44
C VAL A 406 48.81 26.50 -2.45
N GLU A 407 48.48 26.14 -1.18
CA GLU A 407 48.46 26.86 0.16
C GLU A 407 47.56 28.10 0.47
N LYS A 408 47.08 28.44 1.69
CA LYS A 408 46.68 27.79 2.99
C LYS A 408 46.11 28.92 3.94
N VAL A 409 45.25 28.54 4.89
CA VAL A 409 44.87 29.20 6.19
C VAL A 409 43.62 30.11 6.27
N GLY A 410 42.67 29.74 7.16
CA GLY A 410 41.76 30.67 7.86
C GLY A 410 40.32 30.16 8.08
N GLU A 411 40.00 29.74 9.31
CA GLU A 411 38.72 29.16 9.79
C GLU A 411 37.44 30.03 9.57
N LYS A 412 36.32 29.39 9.23
CA LYS A 412 35.04 29.44 9.99
C LYS A 412 33.98 28.51 9.38
N GLU A 413 33.27 27.83 10.27
CA GLU A 413 32.20 26.85 10.04
C GLU A 413 31.21 27.22 8.91
N LYS A 414 31.00 26.27 7.99
CA LYS A 414 29.76 26.15 7.21
C LYS A 414 29.42 24.66 7.07
N SER A 415 28.32 24.27 7.71
CA SER A 415 27.56 23.07 7.39
C SER A 415 27.19 23.09 5.91
N HIS A 416 27.81 22.23 5.11
CA HIS A 416 27.29 21.86 3.80
C HIS A 416 26.18 20.85 4.01
N THR A 417 24.95 21.36 4.06
CA THR A 417 23.77 20.59 3.67
C THR A 417 23.70 20.69 2.15
N GLU A 418 23.98 19.59 1.45
CA GLU A 418 23.71 19.48 0.02
C GLU A 418 22.19 19.60 -0.18
N ASN A 419 21.75 20.75 -0.67
CA ASN A 419 20.41 20.96 -1.18
C ASN A 419 20.27 20.14 -2.46
N LYS A 420 19.54 19.02 -2.40
CA LYS A 420 18.92 18.46 -3.60
C LYS A 420 17.89 19.46 -4.09
N GLU A 421 17.98 19.78 -5.38
CA GLU A 421 17.12 20.73 -6.08
C GLU A 421 15.64 20.35 -5.88
N ASP A 422 14.89 21.25 -5.26
CA ASP A 422 13.43 21.24 -5.22
C ASP A 422 12.92 21.35 -6.67
N ASP A 423 12.21 20.32 -7.14
CA ASP A 423 11.65 20.25 -8.47
C ASP A 423 10.38 21.13 -8.57
N TYR A 424 10.56 22.41 -8.92
CA TYR A 424 9.46 23.36 -9.13
C TYR A 424 8.83 23.22 -10.54
N ASP A 425 9.27 22.29 -11.39
CA ASP A 425 8.80 22.16 -12.78
C ASP A 425 7.44 21.43 -12.90
N GLU A 426 6.97 20.77 -11.83
CA GLU A 426 5.64 20.10 -11.79
C GLU A 426 4.54 20.95 -11.12
N ILE A 427 4.85 22.16 -10.66
CA ILE A 427 3.91 23.04 -9.96
C ILE A 427 3.18 23.95 -10.97
N PRO A 428 1.86 24.16 -10.85
CA PRO A 428 1.16 25.14 -11.68
C PRO A 428 1.86 26.50 -11.63
N ASP A 429 2.05 27.16 -12.77
CA ASP A 429 2.78 28.44 -12.83
C ASP A 429 2.02 29.59 -12.14
N TYR A 430 0.71 29.42 -11.94
CA TYR A 430 -0.23 30.44 -11.50
C TYR A 430 -0.11 31.74 -12.28
N GLY A 431 0.43 31.75 -13.51
CA GLY A 431 0.77 32.96 -14.27
C GLY A 431 1.84 33.85 -13.62
N LEU A 432 2.74 33.28 -12.79
CA LEU A 432 3.92 33.94 -12.22
C LEU A 432 5.19 33.38 -12.90
N ASP A 433 6.25 34.19 -12.97
CA ASP A 433 7.56 33.68 -13.39
C ASP A 433 8.18 32.77 -12.30
N LYS A 434 9.09 31.87 -12.70
CA LYS A 434 9.64 30.81 -11.85
C LYS A 434 10.32 31.35 -10.57
N ASP A 435 10.99 32.50 -10.66
CA ASP A 435 11.67 33.11 -9.51
C ASP A 435 10.67 33.75 -8.55
N THR A 436 9.66 34.45 -9.06
CA THR A 436 8.56 35.01 -8.26
C THR A 436 7.73 33.90 -7.60
N LEU A 437 7.42 32.84 -8.34
CA LEU A 437 6.69 31.68 -7.83
C LEU A 437 7.43 31.02 -6.67
N LYS A 438 8.72 30.74 -6.84
CA LYS A 438 9.57 30.16 -5.78
C LYS A 438 9.62 31.05 -4.53
N ASN A 439 9.74 32.36 -4.71
CA ASN A 439 9.73 33.29 -3.58
C ASN A 439 8.39 33.30 -2.83
N HIS A 440 7.27 33.28 -3.56
CA HIS A 440 5.93 33.27 -2.96
C HIS A 440 5.63 31.96 -2.23
N ILE A 441 6.09 30.82 -2.76
CA ILE A 441 5.99 29.51 -2.09
C ILE A 441 6.75 29.53 -0.77
N ASN A 442 7.99 30.04 -0.76
CA ASN A 442 8.78 30.15 0.46
C ASN A 442 8.14 31.09 1.50
N GLN A 443 7.49 32.17 1.06
CA GLN A 443 6.78 33.08 1.95
C GLN A 443 5.53 32.42 2.57
N ILE A 444 4.77 31.64 1.80
CA ILE A 444 3.62 30.90 2.32
C ILE A 444 4.07 29.79 3.27
N ALA A 445 5.17 29.08 2.97
CA ALA A 445 5.78 28.10 3.86
C ALA A 445 6.19 28.73 5.21
N GLN A 446 6.78 29.93 5.18
CA GLN A 446 7.12 30.70 6.38
C GLN A 446 5.88 31.14 7.19
N ILE A 447 4.83 31.60 6.51
CA ILE A 447 3.54 31.94 7.16
C ILE A 447 2.92 30.71 7.83
N ALA A 448 3.02 29.56 7.17
CA ALA A 448 2.50 28.28 7.63
C ALA A 448 3.37 27.60 8.71
N GLN A 449 4.62 28.03 8.88
CA GLN A 449 5.64 27.41 9.75
C GLN A 449 5.86 25.92 9.44
N ILE A 450 5.81 25.57 8.16
CA ILE A 450 6.06 24.22 7.64
C ILE A 450 7.06 24.29 6.48
N ASP A 451 7.72 23.17 6.20
CA ASP A 451 8.58 23.04 5.01
C ASP A 451 7.74 23.16 3.73
N SER A 452 8.28 23.81 2.69
CA SER A 452 7.58 24.05 1.42
C SER A 452 7.10 22.77 0.74
N LYS A 453 7.72 21.62 1.01
CA LYS A 453 7.28 20.32 0.50
C LYS A 453 5.93 19.84 1.06
N TYR A 454 5.44 20.44 2.14
CA TYR A 454 4.14 20.11 2.74
C TYR A 454 3.02 21.07 2.29
N LEU A 455 3.33 21.99 1.38
CA LEU A 455 2.33 22.84 0.74
C LEU A 455 1.59 22.04 -0.34
N ILE A 456 0.27 22.21 -0.41
CA ILE A 456 -0.60 21.57 -1.38
C ILE A 456 -0.88 22.59 -2.49
N PHE A 457 -0.53 22.25 -3.73
CA PHE A 457 -0.75 23.12 -4.89
C PHE A 457 -2.06 22.77 -5.58
N SER A 458 -2.96 23.73 -5.72
CA SER A 458 -4.29 23.55 -6.32
C SER A 458 -4.59 24.65 -7.33
N SER A 459 -5.60 24.49 -8.19
CA SER A 459 -6.02 25.58 -9.09
C SER A 459 -6.51 26.84 -8.38
N GLU A 460 -6.89 26.74 -7.10
CA GLU A 460 -7.43 27.85 -6.30
C GLU A 460 -6.36 28.61 -5.50
N GLY A 461 -5.14 28.07 -5.41
CA GLY A 461 -4.04 28.63 -4.65
C GLY A 461 -3.22 27.56 -3.93
N VAL A 462 -2.37 28.00 -3.01
CA VAL A 462 -1.53 27.14 -2.17
C VAL A 462 -2.22 26.87 -0.85
N GLN A 463 -2.41 25.61 -0.52
CA GLN A 463 -3.11 25.17 0.67
C GLN A 463 -2.15 24.51 1.66
N PHE A 464 -2.48 24.60 2.94
CA PHE A 464 -1.80 23.84 3.99
C PHE A 464 -2.72 23.67 5.19
N TYR A 465 -2.44 22.65 6.01
CA TYR A 465 -3.11 22.47 7.28
C TYR A 465 -2.48 23.36 8.35
N ASN A 466 -3.28 24.21 8.98
CA ASN A 466 -2.81 25.00 10.11
C ASN A 466 -2.66 24.09 11.36
N LYS A 467 -2.07 24.62 12.43
CA LYS A 467 -1.87 23.92 13.72
C LYS A 467 -3.16 23.40 14.40
N ASN A 468 -4.33 23.86 13.98
CA ASN A 468 -5.63 23.39 14.49
C ASN A 468 -6.22 22.29 13.59
N GLY A 469 -5.55 21.93 12.50
CA GLY A 469 -6.01 20.93 11.53
C GLY A 469 -6.96 21.48 10.47
N ASP A 470 -7.18 22.80 10.39
CA ASP A 470 -8.01 23.39 9.34
C ASP A 470 -7.20 23.54 8.04
N LEU A 471 -7.77 23.14 6.90
CA LEU A 471 -7.20 23.42 5.59
C LEU A 471 -7.36 24.91 5.28
N VAL A 472 -6.24 25.60 5.06
CA VAL A 472 -6.20 27.03 4.78
C VAL A 472 -5.66 27.25 3.38
N THR A 473 -6.41 27.97 2.55
CA THR A 473 -6.01 28.34 1.18
C THR A 473 -5.42 29.74 1.14
N TYR A 474 -4.28 29.90 0.48
CA TYR A 474 -3.65 31.19 0.17
C TYR A 474 -3.64 31.41 -1.33
N ASP A 475 -4.02 32.61 -1.75
CA ASP A 475 -3.80 33.06 -3.11
C ASP A 475 -2.30 33.33 -3.26
N ILE A 476 -1.64 32.52 -4.09
CA ILE A 476 -0.20 32.60 -4.30
C ILE A 476 0.24 33.89 -4.98
N LYS A 477 -0.64 34.59 -5.71
CA LYS A 477 -0.31 35.88 -6.33
C LYS A 477 -0.31 37.01 -5.32
N THR A 478 -1.24 36.96 -4.36
CA THR A 478 -1.47 38.05 -3.42
C THR A 478 -0.94 37.78 -2.01
N LEU A 479 -0.49 36.55 -1.74
CA LEU A 479 -0.02 36.04 -0.44
C LEU A 479 -1.03 36.24 0.69
N LYS A 480 -2.31 36.30 0.33
CA LYS A 480 -3.41 36.48 1.28
C LYS A 480 -4.20 35.19 1.40
N GLN A 481 -4.61 34.91 2.63
CA GLN A 481 -5.56 33.85 2.90
C GLN A 481 -6.87 34.12 2.14
N ILE A 482 -7.26 33.17 1.30
CA ILE A 482 -8.59 33.10 0.74
C ILE A 482 -9.49 32.62 1.89
N LYS A 483 -10.46 33.44 2.30
CA LYS A 483 -11.38 33.05 3.39
C LYS A 483 -12.06 31.72 3.04
N PRO A 484 -12.32 30.86 4.05
CA PRO A 484 -12.95 29.56 3.84
C PRO A 484 -14.30 29.67 3.12
#